data_AF-A0A1X7SEW4-F1
#
_entry.id   AF-A0A1X7SEW4-F1
#
_cell.length_a   1.000
_cell.length_b   1.000
_cell.length_c   1.000
_cell.angle_alpha   90.00
_cell.angle_beta   90.00
_cell.angle_gamma   90.00
#
_symmetry.space_group_name_H-M   'P 1'
#
loop_
_entity.id
_entity.type
_entity.pdbx_description
1 polymer ?
#
loop_
_entity_poly.entity_id
_entity_poly.type
_entity_poly.pdbx_seq_one_letter_code
_entity_poly.pdbx_strand_id
1 'polypeptide(L)'
;METLCGAEGGWTRLGYLDMSDSTVNCPSGFRLYQSGGVRACGRPVTSSGSCVSVQFPSNGISYSQVCGRVTGYQYGSPDAVRDEHGSNHNNLNGDYVDGVSITRGSPRQHVWTLMAGIYEQNVNTDYNCPCANDSTQQVQSFVGDHYFCESGVTTSLWQYQLYTSDPLWNGQSCGSAESPCCNVPGIPWFHRDYGNTTTTDYIELRVCGDEGTDNEDVPLSYYEIFV
;
A
#
# COMPACT_ATOMS: atom_id res chain seq x y z
N MET A 1 -5.91 20.82 -18.21
CA MET A 1 -4.83 20.38 -17.31
C MET A 1 -5.55 19.61 -16.21
N GLU A 2 -5.21 18.36 -15.96
CA GLU A 2 -5.93 17.54 -14.96
C GLU A 2 -5.65 18.07 -13.55
N THR A 3 -6.70 18.16 -12.74
CA THR A 3 -6.59 18.47 -11.31
C THR A 3 -6.20 17.19 -10.58
N LEU A 4 -4.98 17.14 -10.02
CA LEU A 4 -4.50 16.01 -9.21
C LEU A 4 -4.53 16.40 -7.74
N CYS A 5 -5.11 15.54 -6.90
CA CYS A 5 -5.29 15.79 -5.46
C CYS A 5 -5.88 17.18 -5.12
N GLY A 6 -6.81 17.66 -5.95
CA GLY A 6 -7.46 18.96 -5.73
C GLY A 6 -6.61 20.20 -6.08
N ALA A 7 -5.39 20.02 -6.60
CA ALA A 7 -4.52 21.11 -7.02
C ALA A 7 -4.36 21.17 -8.56
N GLU A 8 -4.43 22.38 -9.12
CA GLU A 8 -4.25 22.62 -10.55
C GLU A 8 -2.77 22.85 -10.90
N GLY A 9 -2.24 22.03 -11.82
CA GLY A 9 -0.90 22.22 -12.39
C GLY A 9 0.26 21.96 -11.42
N GLY A 10 1.50 22.06 -11.91
CA GLY A 10 2.72 21.90 -11.10
C GLY A 10 3.19 20.46 -10.87
N TRP A 11 2.34 19.47 -11.09
CA TRP A 11 2.65 18.06 -10.86
C TRP A 11 3.63 17.46 -11.87
N THR A 12 4.64 16.76 -11.38
CA THR A 12 5.54 15.92 -12.18
C THR A 12 5.45 14.46 -11.76
N ARG A 13 5.17 13.56 -12.71
CA ARG A 13 5.12 12.11 -12.43
C ARG A 13 6.52 11.56 -12.23
N LEU A 14 6.78 10.97 -11.07
CA LEU A 14 8.05 10.29 -10.73
C LEU A 14 7.98 8.77 -10.89
N GLY A 15 6.83 8.17 -10.61
CA GLY A 15 6.63 6.71 -10.64
C GLY A 15 5.41 6.34 -11.46
N TYR A 16 5.52 5.27 -12.24
CA TYR A 16 4.41 4.67 -12.99
C TYR A 16 4.60 3.16 -13.14
N LEU A 17 3.53 2.41 -12.93
CA LEU A 17 3.40 0.99 -13.26
C LEU A 17 1.97 0.74 -13.69
N ASP A 18 1.79 -0.02 -14.76
CA ASP A 18 0.50 -0.52 -15.20
C ASP A 18 0.67 -1.93 -15.77
N MET A 19 0.28 -2.93 -14.98
CA MET A 19 0.42 -4.34 -15.32
C MET A 19 -0.70 -4.86 -16.23
N SER A 20 -1.72 -4.03 -16.52
CA SER A 20 -2.73 -4.35 -17.55
C SER A 20 -2.11 -4.40 -18.95
N ASP A 21 -1.04 -3.63 -19.18
CA ASP A 21 -0.19 -3.78 -20.34
C ASP A 21 0.69 -5.05 -20.19
N SER A 22 0.36 -6.06 -21.00
CA SER A 22 1.06 -7.35 -21.04
C SER A 22 2.57 -7.24 -21.35
N THR A 23 3.04 -6.11 -21.89
CA THR A 23 4.44 -5.87 -22.22
C THR A 23 5.25 -5.30 -21.05
N VAL A 24 4.58 -4.77 -20.03
CA VAL A 24 5.23 -4.23 -18.82
C VAL A 24 5.69 -5.37 -17.93
N ASN A 25 6.95 -5.33 -17.50
CA ASN A 25 7.52 -6.29 -16.55
C ASN A 25 7.50 -5.70 -15.13
N CYS A 26 7.51 -6.58 -14.12
CA CYS A 26 7.67 -6.14 -12.74
C CYS A 26 8.99 -5.40 -12.52
N PRO A 27 9.03 -4.41 -11.61
CA PRO A 27 10.27 -3.74 -11.25
C PRO A 27 11.32 -4.73 -10.75
N SER A 28 12.60 -4.37 -10.88
CA SER A 28 13.70 -5.23 -10.45
C SER A 28 13.55 -5.65 -8.98
N GLY A 29 13.68 -6.95 -8.72
CA GLY A 29 13.52 -7.54 -7.38
C GLY A 29 12.11 -8.01 -7.04
N PHE A 30 11.09 -7.52 -7.74
CA PHE A 30 9.71 -7.96 -7.56
C PHE A 30 9.45 -9.25 -8.35
N ARG A 31 8.55 -10.09 -7.85
CA ARG A 31 8.07 -11.29 -8.58
C ARG A 31 6.73 -11.03 -9.25
N LEU A 32 6.50 -11.69 -10.38
CA LEU A 32 5.23 -11.65 -11.09
C LEU A 32 4.22 -12.61 -10.44
N TYR A 33 3.07 -12.07 -10.09
CA TYR A 33 1.84 -12.80 -9.88
C TYR A 33 0.99 -12.78 -11.14
N GLN A 34 0.42 -13.93 -11.49
CA GLN A 34 -0.49 -14.05 -12.62
C GLN A 34 -1.57 -15.10 -12.33
N SER A 35 -2.79 -14.62 -12.08
CA SER A 35 -3.97 -15.46 -11.81
C SER A 35 -5.23 -14.70 -12.18
N GLY A 36 -6.32 -15.39 -12.53
CA GLY A 36 -7.62 -14.74 -12.79
C GLY A 36 -7.63 -13.68 -13.89
N GLY A 37 -6.65 -13.69 -14.80
CA GLY A 37 -6.47 -12.63 -15.81
C GLY A 37 -5.77 -11.36 -15.31
N VAL A 38 -5.44 -11.31 -14.01
CA VAL A 38 -4.70 -10.21 -13.37
C VAL A 38 -3.21 -10.50 -13.37
N ARG A 39 -2.41 -9.47 -13.64
CA ARG A 39 -0.95 -9.45 -13.46
C ARG A 39 -0.61 -8.43 -12.38
N ALA A 40 0.26 -8.81 -11.45
CA ALA A 40 0.67 -7.95 -10.35
C ALA A 40 2.10 -8.28 -9.90
N CYS A 41 2.72 -7.38 -9.13
CA CYS A 41 4.12 -7.45 -8.72
C CYS A 41 4.22 -7.47 -7.20
N GLY A 42 4.64 -8.60 -6.64
CA GLY A 42 4.78 -8.81 -5.19
C GLY A 42 6.22 -8.97 -4.75
N ARG A 43 6.40 -9.29 -3.47
CA ARG A 43 7.72 -9.52 -2.86
C ARG A 43 8.41 -10.76 -3.45
N PRO A 44 9.75 -10.82 -3.51
CA PRO A 44 10.44 -12.05 -3.89
C PRO A 44 10.09 -13.18 -2.92
N VAL A 45 10.17 -14.44 -3.37
CA VAL A 45 9.82 -15.59 -2.53
C VAL A 45 10.71 -15.62 -1.28
N THR A 46 10.09 -15.56 -0.11
CA THR A 46 10.72 -15.64 1.21
C THR A 46 9.81 -16.38 2.19
N SER A 47 10.42 -17.01 3.21
CA SER A 47 9.73 -17.69 4.32
C SER A 47 9.69 -16.84 5.60
N SER A 48 10.05 -15.56 5.52
CA SER A 48 10.04 -14.61 6.62
C SER A 48 9.57 -13.24 6.15
N GLY A 49 9.21 -12.38 7.10
CA GLY A 49 8.96 -10.97 6.85
C GLY A 49 10.08 -10.29 6.07
N SER A 50 9.67 -9.39 5.17
CA SER A 50 10.57 -8.68 4.27
C SER A 50 9.88 -7.51 3.58
N CYS A 51 10.69 -6.65 2.97
CA CYS A 51 10.22 -5.69 1.97
C CYS A 51 11.04 -5.78 0.69
N VAL A 52 10.39 -5.53 -0.44
CA VAL A 52 11.04 -5.18 -1.72
C VAL A 52 10.75 -3.73 -2.05
N SER A 53 11.68 -3.01 -2.68
CA SER A 53 11.50 -1.60 -2.98
C SER A 53 11.93 -1.18 -4.37
N VAL A 54 11.34 -0.07 -4.82
CA VAL A 54 11.74 0.67 -6.01
C VAL A 54 11.84 2.15 -5.65
N GLN A 55 12.90 2.81 -6.11
CA GLN A 55 13.14 4.24 -5.88
C GLN A 55 12.94 5.04 -7.16
N PHE A 56 12.32 6.20 -7.00
CA PHE A 56 12.03 7.17 -8.05
C PHE A 56 12.79 8.46 -7.76
N PRO A 57 13.91 8.71 -8.45
CA PRO A 57 14.66 9.95 -8.28
C PRO A 57 13.80 11.16 -8.66
N SER A 58 13.85 12.21 -7.84
CA SER A 58 13.24 13.51 -8.16
C SER A 58 13.95 14.22 -9.33
N ASN A 59 15.19 13.81 -9.64
CA ASN A 59 16.07 14.46 -10.62
C ASN A 59 16.27 15.96 -10.36
N GLY A 60 16.31 16.36 -9.09
CA GLY A 60 16.51 17.76 -8.68
C GLY A 60 15.24 18.61 -8.70
N ILE A 61 14.08 18.01 -8.99
CA ILE A 61 12.79 18.68 -8.84
C ILE A 61 12.54 18.92 -7.36
N SER A 62 12.33 20.19 -7.02
CA SER A 62 11.95 20.61 -5.67
C SER A 62 10.44 20.53 -5.54
N TYR A 63 9.95 19.79 -4.53
CA TYR A 63 8.53 19.59 -4.29
C TYR A 63 8.17 19.76 -2.82
N SER A 64 6.92 20.16 -2.56
CA SER A 64 6.33 20.22 -1.21
C SER A 64 5.09 19.33 -1.08
N GLN A 65 4.69 18.62 -2.13
CA GLN A 65 3.53 17.76 -2.12
C GLN A 65 3.84 16.42 -2.78
N VAL A 66 3.11 15.38 -2.39
CA VAL A 66 3.11 14.08 -3.07
C VAL A 66 1.67 13.68 -3.28
N CYS A 67 1.31 13.33 -4.51
CA CYS A 67 -0.03 12.88 -4.89
C CYS A 67 0.11 11.58 -5.66
N GLY A 68 -0.72 10.59 -5.39
CA GLY A 68 -0.67 9.36 -6.15
C GLY A 68 -1.79 8.39 -5.81
N ARG A 69 -1.83 7.30 -6.56
CA ARG A 69 -2.72 6.18 -6.27
C ARG A 69 -1.98 4.87 -6.53
N VAL A 70 -2.37 3.84 -5.81
CA VAL A 70 -1.81 2.49 -5.91
C VAL A 70 -2.98 1.51 -5.94
N THR A 71 -2.89 0.48 -6.76
CA THR A 71 -3.82 -0.65 -6.76
C THR A 71 -3.07 -1.93 -6.53
N GLY A 72 -3.40 -2.60 -5.43
CA GLY A 72 -2.87 -3.90 -5.05
C GLY A 72 -3.95 -4.96 -4.97
N TYR A 73 -3.54 -6.16 -4.58
CA TYR A 73 -4.43 -7.27 -4.29
C TYR A 73 -3.95 -7.98 -3.04
N GLN A 74 -4.87 -8.52 -2.27
CA GLN A 74 -4.55 -9.41 -1.17
C GLN A 74 -4.09 -10.77 -1.72
N TYR A 75 -2.99 -11.30 -1.18
CA TYR A 75 -2.63 -12.71 -1.32
C TYR A 75 -2.57 -13.37 0.05
N GLY A 76 -3.40 -14.39 0.27
CA GLY A 76 -3.45 -15.11 1.55
C GLY A 76 -4.00 -14.28 2.71
N SER A 77 -3.26 -14.16 3.81
CA SER A 77 -3.76 -13.64 5.08
C SER A 77 -3.27 -12.26 5.59
N PRO A 78 -2.84 -11.28 4.77
CA PRO A 78 -2.30 -10.00 5.25
C PRO A 78 -3.05 -9.41 6.43
N ASP A 79 -2.35 -9.02 7.50
CA ASP A 79 -2.99 -8.62 8.77
C ASP A 79 -2.70 -7.16 9.18
N ALA A 80 -2.61 -6.32 8.14
CA ALA A 80 -2.43 -4.88 8.20
C ALA A 80 -1.16 -4.43 8.94
N VAL A 81 -1.27 -4.11 10.24
CA VAL A 81 -0.14 -3.63 11.05
C VAL A 81 -0.02 -4.42 12.35
N ARG A 82 -0.40 -5.69 12.34
CA ARG A 82 -0.27 -6.55 13.52
C ARG A 82 1.19 -6.59 14.00
N ASP A 83 1.37 -6.78 15.30
CA ASP A 83 2.68 -6.74 15.95
C ASP A 83 3.09 -8.07 16.58
N GLU A 84 2.35 -9.15 16.30
CA GLU A 84 2.61 -10.48 16.87
C GLU A 84 3.78 -11.21 16.21
N HIS A 85 4.01 -11.02 14.91
CA HIS A 85 4.95 -11.83 14.13
C HIS A 85 6.33 -11.19 13.95
N GLY A 86 6.52 -9.96 14.42
CA GLY A 86 7.78 -9.24 14.26
C GLY A 86 7.99 -8.09 15.24
N SER A 87 9.26 -7.75 15.48
CA SER A 87 9.63 -6.57 16.29
C SER A 87 9.62 -5.26 15.50
N ASN A 88 9.28 -5.29 14.21
CA ASN A 88 9.41 -4.16 13.30
C ASN A 88 8.17 -3.26 13.24
N HIS A 89 7.10 -3.58 13.98
CA HIS A 89 5.89 -2.76 14.01
C HIS A 89 6.19 -1.26 14.17
N ASN A 90 7.13 -0.85 15.04
CA ASN A 90 7.49 0.56 15.23
C ASN A 90 8.73 1.04 14.45
N ASN A 91 9.12 0.31 13.39
CA ASN A 91 10.33 0.58 12.61
C ASN A 91 10.00 0.89 11.15
N LEU A 92 10.01 2.18 10.78
CA LEU A 92 9.78 2.63 9.39
C LEU A 92 10.75 1.99 8.37
N ASN A 93 11.91 1.52 8.81
CA ASN A 93 12.88 0.83 7.94
C ASN A 93 12.63 -0.67 7.82
N GLY A 94 11.81 -1.25 8.71
CA GLY A 94 11.39 -2.63 8.67
C GLY A 94 10.18 -2.86 7.78
N ASP A 95 9.67 -4.08 7.88
CA ASP A 95 8.42 -4.65 7.40
C ASP A 95 7.30 -4.41 8.42
N TYR A 96 7.06 -3.13 8.76
CA TYR A 96 6.07 -2.73 9.78
C TYR A 96 4.61 -2.87 9.35
N VAL A 97 4.38 -3.22 8.08
CA VAL A 97 3.07 -3.24 7.45
C VAL A 97 3.00 -4.34 6.40
N ASP A 98 1.87 -5.02 6.38
CA ASP A 98 1.43 -5.84 5.27
C ASP A 98 0.76 -4.96 4.22
N GLY A 99 1.51 -4.64 3.17
CA GLY A 99 1.06 -3.69 2.15
C GLY A 99 2.19 -2.82 1.60
N VAL A 100 1.88 -1.55 1.37
CA VAL A 100 2.75 -0.59 0.71
C VAL A 100 3.20 0.51 1.67
N SER A 101 4.50 0.69 1.79
CA SER A 101 5.12 1.83 2.47
C SER A 101 5.68 2.80 1.43
N ILE A 102 5.13 4.00 1.35
CA ILE A 102 5.64 5.10 0.52
C ILE A 102 6.42 6.05 1.42
N THR A 103 7.68 6.28 1.06
CA THR A 103 8.61 7.10 1.85
C THR A 103 9.45 8.00 0.97
N ARG A 104 10.17 8.94 1.59
CA ARG A 104 11.13 9.81 0.89
C ARG A 104 12.45 9.96 1.62
N GLY A 105 13.50 10.17 0.85
CA GLY A 105 14.80 10.63 1.34
C GLY A 105 15.58 9.60 2.15
N SER A 106 16.78 10.03 2.59
CA SER A 106 17.67 9.25 3.45
C SER A 106 18.26 10.17 4.53
N PRO A 107 17.89 10.03 5.82
CA PRO A 107 17.07 8.95 6.40
C PRO A 107 15.64 8.95 5.89
N ARG A 108 15.03 7.76 5.89
CA ARG A 108 13.67 7.51 5.40
C ARG A 108 12.66 8.33 6.19
N GLN A 109 11.78 9.05 5.49
CA GLN A 109 10.65 9.79 6.05
C GLN A 109 9.34 9.26 5.48
N HIS A 110 8.32 9.12 6.33
CA HIS A 110 7.01 8.62 5.93
C HIS A 110 6.28 9.60 4.98
N VAL A 111 5.65 9.06 3.94
CA VAL A 111 4.75 9.80 3.04
C VAL A 111 3.33 9.28 3.23
N TRP A 112 3.12 7.99 2.95
CA TRP A 112 1.83 7.31 3.02
C TRP A 112 2.00 5.81 3.26
N THR A 113 1.02 5.17 3.90
CA THR A 113 0.94 3.70 4.03
C THR A 113 -0.35 3.19 3.36
N LEU A 114 -0.29 2.11 2.60
CA LEU A 114 -1.49 1.40 2.13
C LEU A 114 -1.46 -0.02 2.70
N MET A 115 -2.40 -0.33 3.58
CA MET A 115 -2.41 -1.55 4.39
C MET A 115 -3.40 -2.56 3.78
N ALA A 116 -3.04 -3.83 3.73
CA ALA A 116 -3.97 -4.91 3.41
C ALA A 116 -4.38 -5.60 4.71
N GLY A 117 -5.67 -5.52 5.06
CA GLY A 117 -6.23 -6.34 6.13
C GLY A 117 -6.64 -7.71 5.61
N ILE A 118 -7.06 -8.58 6.52
CA ILE A 118 -7.39 -9.96 6.17
C ILE A 118 -8.85 -10.14 5.74
N TYR A 119 -9.79 -9.44 6.38
CA TYR A 119 -11.24 -9.66 6.26
C TYR A 119 -12.00 -8.34 6.15
N GLU A 120 -13.01 -8.32 5.30
CA GLU A 120 -13.99 -7.22 5.23
C GLU A 120 -15.09 -7.32 6.32
N GLN A 121 -15.01 -8.33 7.19
CA GLN A 121 -15.96 -8.64 8.26
C GLN A 121 -15.28 -8.70 9.62
N ASN A 122 -16.04 -8.54 10.71
CA ASN A 122 -15.53 -8.64 12.08
C ASN A 122 -15.40 -10.10 12.54
N VAL A 123 -14.55 -10.85 11.84
CA VAL A 123 -14.23 -12.26 12.16
C VAL A 123 -13.11 -12.31 13.18
N ASN A 124 -12.02 -11.60 12.92
CA ASN A 124 -10.97 -11.36 13.90
C ASN A 124 -10.49 -9.91 13.82
N THR A 125 -10.89 -9.10 14.81
CA THR A 125 -10.74 -7.64 14.74
C THR A 125 -9.31 -7.16 14.96
N ASP A 126 -8.42 -8.04 15.40
CA ASP A 126 -6.98 -7.82 15.51
C ASP A 126 -6.23 -8.06 14.20
N TYR A 127 -6.86 -8.52 13.11
CA TYR A 127 -6.22 -8.67 11.78
C TYR A 127 -6.84 -7.74 10.73
N ASN A 128 -7.93 -7.08 11.09
CA ASN A 128 -8.65 -6.18 10.20
C ASN A 128 -7.91 -4.86 10.03
N CYS A 129 -8.33 -4.09 9.04
CA CYS A 129 -7.86 -2.73 8.89
C CYS A 129 -8.01 -1.87 10.17
N PRO A 130 -7.05 -0.99 10.50
CA PRO A 130 -7.14 -0.16 11.71
C PRO A 130 -8.35 0.79 11.75
N CYS A 131 -8.84 1.19 10.58
CA CYS A 131 -10.04 2.02 10.43
C CYS A 131 -11.35 1.22 10.46
N ALA A 132 -11.30 -0.12 10.47
CA ALA A 132 -12.50 -0.95 10.45
C ALA A 132 -13.26 -0.84 11.79
N ASN A 133 -14.58 -1.03 11.74
CA ASN A 133 -15.42 -1.05 12.93
C ASN A 133 -14.95 -2.15 13.89
N ASP A 134 -14.83 -1.81 15.18
CA ASP A 134 -14.38 -2.70 16.26
C ASP A 134 -12.93 -3.22 16.13
N SER A 135 -12.15 -2.72 15.17
CA SER A 135 -10.73 -3.06 15.02
C SER A 135 -9.94 -2.71 16.29
N THR A 136 -9.06 -3.60 16.70
CA THR A 136 -8.16 -3.39 17.85
C THR A 136 -6.77 -2.93 17.43
N GLN A 137 -6.49 -2.97 16.14
CA GLN A 137 -5.21 -2.60 15.53
C GLN A 137 -4.83 -1.15 15.83
N GLN A 138 -3.55 -0.93 16.15
CA GLN A 138 -3.01 0.39 16.48
C GLN A 138 -2.01 0.81 15.42
N VAL A 139 -2.30 1.93 14.75
CA VAL A 139 -1.41 2.49 13.74
C VAL A 139 -0.16 3.08 14.40
N GLN A 140 1.00 2.93 13.74
CA GLN A 140 2.24 3.51 14.22
C GLN A 140 2.18 5.04 14.28
N SER A 141 2.87 5.62 15.26
CA SER A 141 2.93 7.08 15.45
C SER A 141 3.48 7.84 14.23
N PHE A 142 4.38 7.23 13.45
CA PHE A 142 4.94 7.86 12.25
C PHE A 142 4.00 7.81 11.03
N VAL A 143 3.02 6.89 11.02
CA VAL A 143 2.00 6.81 9.97
C VAL A 143 0.88 7.83 10.28
N GLY A 144 0.38 7.82 11.52
CA GLY A 144 -0.74 8.66 11.94
C GLY A 144 -1.96 8.43 11.04
N ASP A 145 -2.55 9.51 10.53
CA ASP A 145 -3.75 9.44 9.67
C ASP A 145 -3.42 9.34 8.16
N HIS A 146 -2.15 9.18 7.79
CA HIS A 146 -1.70 9.16 6.40
C HIS A 146 -1.64 7.72 5.86
N TYR A 147 -2.80 7.05 5.87
CA TYR A 147 -2.93 5.71 5.35
C TYR A 147 -4.27 5.44 4.67
N PHE A 148 -4.27 4.44 3.81
CA PHE A 148 -5.48 3.72 3.40
C PHE A 148 -5.38 2.27 3.86
N CYS A 149 -6.51 1.63 4.08
CA CYS A 149 -6.54 0.20 4.37
C CYS A 149 -7.77 -0.43 3.74
N GLU A 150 -7.64 -1.64 3.21
CA GLU A 150 -8.74 -2.42 2.64
C GLU A 150 -8.38 -3.92 2.70
N SER A 151 -9.39 -4.79 2.75
CA SER A 151 -9.25 -6.24 2.62
C SER A 151 -10.01 -6.73 1.38
N GLY A 152 -9.60 -7.86 0.80
CA GLY A 152 -10.27 -8.46 -0.36
C GLY A 152 -11.03 -9.76 -0.05
N VAL A 153 -11.06 -10.18 1.22
CA VAL A 153 -11.80 -11.36 1.67
C VAL A 153 -13.15 -10.95 2.23
N THR A 154 -14.16 -11.05 1.36
CA THR A 154 -15.58 -10.82 1.70
C THR A 154 -16.18 -11.87 2.65
N THR A 155 -15.50 -13.00 2.90
CA THR A 155 -16.01 -14.13 3.70
C THR A 155 -15.22 -14.32 4.99
N SER A 156 -15.66 -15.20 5.88
CA SER A 156 -14.93 -15.51 7.12
C SER A 156 -13.80 -16.52 6.96
N LEU A 157 -13.44 -16.88 5.73
CA LEU A 157 -12.37 -17.83 5.43
C LEU A 157 -11.51 -17.30 4.29
N TRP A 158 -10.21 -17.17 4.55
CA TRP A 158 -9.23 -16.88 3.52
C TRP A 158 -8.62 -18.18 2.96
N GLN A 159 -7.92 -18.06 1.84
CA GLN A 159 -7.26 -19.13 1.10
C GLN A 159 -5.92 -18.61 0.58
N TYR A 160 -4.94 -19.50 0.38
CA TYR A 160 -3.64 -19.20 -0.22
C TYR A 160 -3.77 -18.91 -1.73
N GLN A 161 -4.37 -17.77 -2.06
CA GLN A 161 -4.61 -17.34 -3.43
C GLN A 161 -4.57 -15.82 -3.54
N LEU A 162 -4.46 -15.35 -4.78
CA LEU A 162 -4.60 -13.94 -5.12
C LEU A 162 -6.09 -13.59 -5.28
N TYR A 163 -6.58 -12.65 -4.47
CA TYR A 163 -7.97 -12.20 -4.49
C TYR A 163 -8.20 -11.16 -5.58
N THR A 164 -8.35 -11.62 -6.83
CA THR A 164 -8.40 -10.74 -8.01
C THR A 164 -9.74 -10.04 -8.25
N SER A 165 -10.81 -10.48 -7.58
CA SER A 165 -12.15 -9.89 -7.73
C SER A 165 -12.29 -8.56 -7.00
N ASP A 166 -11.40 -8.28 -6.05
CA ASP A 166 -11.47 -7.09 -5.22
C ASP A 166 -10.10 -6.39 -5.12
N PRO A 167 -9.83 -5.42 -6.02
CA PRO A 167 -8.60 -4.65 -5.98
C PRO A 167 -8.59 -3.71 -4.76
N LEU A 168 -7.48 -3.71 -4.02
CA LEU A 168 -7.33 -2.92 -2.81
C LEU A 168 -7.08 -1.43 -3.10
N TRP A 169 -7.51 -0.61 -2.13
CA TRP A 169 -7.36 0.84 -1.99
C TRP A 169 -8.05 1.65 -3.08
N ASN A 170 -9.16 1.11 -3.60
CA ASN A 170 -9.97 1.78 -4.62
C ASN A 170 -11.25 2.42 -4.03
N GLY A 171 -11.58 2.11 -2.77
CA GLY A 171 -12.77 2.60 -2.07
C GLY A 171 -14.08 1.98 -2.57
N GLN A 172 -14.04 0.79 -3.17
CA GLN A 172 -15.17 0.07 -3.74
C GLN A 172 -15.26 -1.34 -3.15
N SER A 173 -16.39 -2.02 -3.35
CA SER A 173 -16.59 -3.42 -2.91
C SER A 173 -16.50 -3.71 -1.41
N CYS A 174 -16.26 -2.70 -0.56
CA CYS A 174 -16.02 -2.94 0.86
C CYS A 174 -17.23 -3.46 1.63
N GLY A 175 -16.99 -4.51 2.43
CA GLY A 175 -17.93 -5.00 3.44
C GLY A 175 -18.25 -3.98 4.55
N SER A 176 -19.28 -4.29 5.34
CA SER A 176 -19.80 -3.36 6.36
C SER A 176 -18.81 -3.07 7.49
N ALA A 177 -17.86 -3.95 7.78
CA ALA A 177 -16.87 -3.69 8.83
C ALA A 177 -15.83 -2.66 8.37
N GLU A 178 -15.38 -2.74 7.12
CA GLU A 178 -14.37 -1.84 6.55
C GLU A 178 -14.95 -0.61 5.87
N SER A 179 -16.28 -0.42 5.90
CA SER A 179 -16.91 0.78 5.33
C SER A 179 -16.27 2.10 5.78
N PRO A 180 -15.80 2.30 7.04
CA PRO A 180 -15.12 3.54 7.40
C PRO A 180 -13.79 3.73 6.67
N CYS A 181 -13.07 2.64 6.36
CA CYS A 181 -11.83 2.65 5.60
C CYS A 181 -12.02 3.08 4.14
N CYS A 182 -13.14 2.71 3.55
CA CYS A 182 -13.41 3.00 2.14
C CYS A 182 -14.09 4.35 1.91
N ASN A 183 -14.65 4.95 2.97
CA ASN A 183 -15.25 6.28 2.92
C ASN A 183 -14.30 7.39 3.38
N VAL A 184 -12.99 7.11 3.46
CA VAL A 184 -12.00 8.12 3.78
C VAL A 184 -11.87 9.16 2.66
N PRO A 185 -11.69 10.45 2.97
CA PRO A 185 -11.48 11.48 1.96
C PRO A 185 -10.25 11.18 1.09
N GLY A 186 -10.38 11.40 -0.22
CA GLY A 186 -9.28 11.35 -1.17
C GLY A 186 -9.08 10.00 -1.87
N ILE A 187 -9.51 8.87 -1.29
CA ILE A 187 -9.39 7.54 -1.92
C ILE A 187 -9.98 7.55 -3.35
N PRO A 188 -9.29 7.02 -4.38
CA PRO A 188 -8.03 6.25 -4.35
C PRO A 188 -6.73 7.07 -4.34
N TRP A 189 -6.82 8.40 -4.28
CA TRP A 189 -5.68 9.31 -4.35
C TRP A 189 -5.19 9.71 -2.95
N PHE A 190 -4.01 9.24 -2.58
CA PHE A 190 -3.34 9.79 -1.40
C PHE A 190 -2.73 11.15 -1.71
N HIS A 191 -2.76 12.04 -0.73
CA HIS A 191 -2.19 13.38 -0.84
C HIS A 191 -1.42 13.72 0.43
N ARG A 192 -0.12 13.98 0.29
CA ARG A 192 0.73 14.46 1.36
C ARG A 192 1.19 15.88 1.05
N ASP A 193 0.81 16.83 1.90
CA ASP A 193 1.20 18.24 1.80
C ASP A 193 2.16 18.61 2.94
N TYR A 194 3.37 19.08 2.59
CA TYR A 194 4.39 19.56 3.52
C TYR A 194 4.36 21.09 3.71
N GLY A 195 3.34 21.76 3.18
CA GLY A 195 3.15 23.20 3.22
C GLY A 195 4.26 23.93 2.45
N ASN A 196 4.97 24.83 3.15
CA ASN A 196 6.06 25.60 2.56
C ASN A 196 7.42 24.87 2.57
N THR A 197 7.47 23.67 3.15
CA THR A 197 8.72 22.89 3.20
C THR A 197 8.90 22.16 1.90
N THR A 198 9.98 22.45 1.19
CA THR A 198 10.33 21.77 -0.05
C THR A 198 11.51 20.83 0.15
N THR A 199 11.57 19.79 -0.67
CA THR A 199 12.67 18.83 -0.72
C THR A 199 12.94 18.39 -2.15
N THR A 200 14.11 17.78 -2.38
CA THR A 200 14.48 17.10 -3.62
C THR A 200 14.70 15.59 -3.38
N ASP A 201 14.22 15.08 -2.26
CA ASP A 201 14.34 13.67 -1.90
C ASP A 201 13.73 12.76 -2.98
N TYR A 202 14.33 11.59 -3.22
CA TYR A 202 13.66 10.54 -4.00
C TYR A 202 12.39 10.07 -3.26
N ILE A 203 11.43 9.53 -4.03
CA ILE A 203 10.32 8.76 -3.47
C ILE A 203 10.68 7.28 -3.54
N GLU A 204 10.38 6.52 -2.51
CA GLU A 204 10.50 5.06 -2.49
C GLU A 204 9.14 4.45 -2.25
N LEU A 205 8.81 3.45 -3.07
CA LEU A 205 7.69 2.55 -2.83
C LEU A 205 8.25 1.21 -2.39
N ARG A 206 7.75 0.69 -1.27
CA ARG A 206 8.10 -0.63 -0.74
C ARG A 206 6.84 -1.48 -0.64
N VAL A 207 6.89 -2.73 -1.09
CA VAL A 207 5.89 -3.75 -0.71
C VAL A 207 6.49 -4.55 0.42
N CYS A 208 5.79 -4.60 1.54
CA CYS A 208 6.22 -5.18 2.79
C CYS A 208 5.20 -6.22 3.29
N GLY A 209 5.67 -7.09 4.16
CA GLY A 209 4.84 -7.87 5.06
C GLY A 209 5.69 -8.57 6.11
N ASP A 210 5.14 -8.85 7.27
CA ASP A 210 5.90 -9.36 8.41
C ASP A 210 6.03 -10.90 8.44
N GLU A 211 5.22 -11.60 7.62
CA GLU A 211 5.36 -13.02 7.35
C GLU A 211 5.95 -13.37 5.96
N GLY A 212 6.11 -14.67 5.74
CA GLY A 212 6.53 -15.27 4.48
C GLY A 212 5.50 -15.09 3.36
N THR A 213 6.00 -15.00 2.13
CA THR A 213 5.20 -14.70 0.93
C THR A 213 4.34 -15.86 0.41
N ASP A 214 4.44 -17.02 1.04
CA ASP A 214 3.52 -18.14 0.87
C ASP A 214 2.25 -17.98 1.72
N ASN A 215 2.31 -17.19 2.79
CA ASN A 215 1.17 -16.83 3.63
C ASN A 215 0.62 -15.43 3.28
N GLU A 216 1.48 -14.41 3.21
CA GLU A 216 1.06 -13.01 3.11
C GLU A 216 1.83 -12.28 2.03
N ASP A 217 1.14 -11.67 1.08
CA ASP A 217 1.76 -10.75 0.13
C ASP A 217 0.72 -9.75 -0.37
N VAL A 218 1.19 -8.62 -0.88
CA VAL A 218 0.31 -7.58 -1.42
C VAL A 218 0.78 -7.14 -2.81
N PRO A 219 0.54 -7.96 -3.86
CA PRO A 219 1.05 -7.68 -5.19
C PRO A 219 0.39 -6.46 -5.83
N LEU A 220 1.19 -5.59 -6.45
CA LEU A 220 0.73 -4.35 -7.08
C LEU A 220 0.51 -4.51 -8.57
N SER A 221 -0.64 -4.07 -9.07
CA SER A 221 -0.92 -4.02 -10.51
C SER A 221 -0.76 -2.63 -11.10
N TYR A 222 -0.89 -1.59 -10.27
CA TYR A 222 -0.87 -0.22 -10.72
C TYR A 222 -0.28 0.70 -9.66
N TYR A 223 0.50 1.68 -10.08
CA TYR A 223 0.73 2.88 -9.30
C TYR A 223 1.05 4.05 -10.22
N GLU A 224 0.68 5.25 -9.79
CA GLU A 224 1.23 6.50 -10.31
C GLU A 224 1.48 7.47 -9.16
N ILE A 225 2.66 8.10 -9.19
CA ILE A 225 3.13 8.99 -8.12
C ILE A 225 3.65 10.27 -8.74
N PHE A 226 3.13 11.39 -8.24
CA PHE A 226 3.44 12.74 -8.63
C PHE A 226 3.98 13.52 -7.44
N VAL A 227 4.83 14.49 -7.74
CA VAL A 227 5.31 15.52 -6.79
C VAL A 227 5.15 16.91 -7.36
#